data_AF-A0AAE9AHB5-F1
#
_entry.id   AF-A0AAE9AHB5-F1
#
_cell.length_a   1.000
_cell.length_b   1.000
_cell.length_c   1.000
_cell.angle_alpha   90.00
_cell.angle_beta   90.00
_cell.angle_gamma   90.00
#
_symmetry.space_group_name_H-M   'P 1'
#
loop_
_entity.id
_entity.type
_entity.pdbx_description
1 polymer ?
#
loop_
_entity_poly.entity_id
_entity_poly.type
_entity_poly.pdbx_seq_one_letter_code
_entity_poly.pdbx_strand_id
1 'polypeptide(L)'
;MEEEMRGHAIRKIYQVVAKRTALSTKPSTFVQDFKLVKSREVKAPPRYPIFATKEKGNLNMAQQFDYLLILDFEATCQENSLGPMLPVQEIIEFPVVQLSTSDWSEIRRFHQYVRPTECPKLSSFCTTLTGIIQEMVDDKPTISNVLENFDEWMKEDSRLEKGNFAFVTCGDWDLKVALTNEAKFKNLKIPEYFTQWINVKKAYAAHTNHFAKGMTQLLKIYDLQHKGRHHSGIDDVANICEIVRCLGKDGHNYRITSSSNQTTASKQQRFFREAPRKTK
;
A
#
# COMPACT_ATOMS: atom_id res chain seq x y z
N MET A 1 50.11 -0.92 -18.29
CA MET A 1 50.51 -0.37 -16.96
C MET A 1 49.33 0.16 -16.12
N GLU A 2 48.08 0.09 -16.59
CA GLU A 2 46.90 0.44 -15.75
C GLU A 2 46.06 -0.78 -15.30
N GLU A 3 46.35 -1.99 -15.79
CA GLU A 3 45.65 -3.21 -15.36
C GLU A 3 46.33 -3.97 -14.19
N GLU A 4 47.62 -3.71 -13.90
CA GLU A 4 48.30 -4.36 -12.77
C GLU A 4 48.08 -3.67 -11.42
N MET A 5 47.59 -2.42 -11.42
CA MET A 5 47.32 -1.65 -10.19
C MET A 5 45.94 -1.94 -9.59
N ARG A 6 44.98 -2.49 -10.36
CA ARG A 6 43.64 -2.85 -9.85
C ARG A 6 43.59 -4.23 -9.16
N GLY A 7 44.54 -5.13 -9.46
CA GLY A 7 44.64 -6.45 -8.82
C GLY A 7 45.26 -6.43 -7.41
N HIS A 8 46.07 -5.42 -7.10
CA HIS A 8 46.80 -5.33 -5.83
C HIS A 8 45.97 -4.74 -4.67
N ALA A 9 44.94 -3.93 -4.97
CA ALA A 9 44.04 -3.35 -3.98
C ALA A 9 43.00 -4.36 -3.46
N ILE A 10 42.55 -5.30 -4.30
CA ILE A 10 41.53 -6.30 -3.94
C ILE A 10 42.12 -7.43 -3.06
N ARG A 11 43.41 -7.75 -3.21
CA ARG A 11 44.09 -8.75 -2.36
C ARG A 11 44.42 -8.28 -0.93
N LYS A 12 44.51 -6.96 -0.69
CA LYS A 12 44.75 -6.42 0.68
C LYS A 12 43.50 -6.38 1.56
N ILE A 13 42.30 -6.32 0.98
CA ILE A 13 41.04 -6.30 1.76
C ILE A 13 40.70 -7.70 2.29
N TYR A 14 40.99 -8.76 1.53
CA TYR A 14 40.73 -10.14 1.96
C TYR A 14 41.71 -10.69 3.01
N GLN A 15 42.88 -10.08 3.21
CA GLN A 15 43.84 -10.51 4.25
C GLN A 15 43.65 -9.82 5.61
N VAL A 16 42.82 -8.76 5.70
CA VAL A 16 42.51 -8.09 6.97
C VAL A 16 41.31 -8.75 7.69
N VAL A 17 40.44 -9.45 6.96
CA VAL A 17 39.28 -10.16 7.55
C VAL A 17 39.65 -11.56 8.08
N ALA A 18 40.75 -12.15 7.61
CA ALA A 18 41.16 -13.52 7.97
C ALA A 18 42.15 -13.63 9.15
N LYS A 19 42.40 -12.55 9.92
CA LYS A 19 43.38 -12.53 11.04
C LYS A 19 42.81 -12.12 12.40
N ARG A 20 41.52 -12.39 12.66
CA ARG A 20 40.91 -12.22 14.00
C ARG A 20 40.15 -13.46 14.50
N THR A 21 40.72 -14.63 14.28
CA THR A 21 40.25 -15.88 14.90
C THR A 21 41.44 -16.64 15.47
N ALA A 22 41.77 -16.38 16.74
CA ALA A 22 42.34 -17.37 17.66
C ALA A 22 42.54 -16.78 19.07
N LEU A 23 42.13 -17.56 20.07
CA LEU A 23 42.48 -17.54 21.51
C LEU A 23 41.65 -16.65 22.45
N SER A 24 40.73 -17.27 23.21
CA SER A 24 41.03 -17.71 24.60
C SER A 24 39.79 -18.30 25.27
N THR A 25 39.91 -19.55 25.71
CA THR A 25 38.92 -20.32 26.46
C THR A 25 39.08 -20.10 27.97
N LYS A 26 38.08 -19.53 28.65
CA LYS A 26 37.76 -19.82 30.07
C LYS A 26 36.25 -19.73 30.31
N PRO A 27 35.65 -20.64 31.10
CA PRO A 27 34.22 -20.64 31.36
C PRO A 27 33.90 -19.60 32.44
N SER A 28 33.02 -18.66 32.15
CA SER A 28 32.51 -17.70 33.12
C SER A 28 31.04 -18.00 33.40
N THR A 29 30.80 -18.43 34.64
CA THR A 29 29.50 -18.57 35.26
C THR A 29 28.89 -17.18 35.49
N PHE A 30 27.87 -16.83 34.72
CA PHE A 30 26.93 -15.78 35.13
C PHE A 30 25.55 -16.06 34.52
N VAL A 31 24.79 -16.87 35.25
CA VAL A 31 23.34 -16.96 35.09
C VAL A 31 22.75 -15.71 35.75
N GLN A 32 22.22 -14.78 34.96
CA GLN A 32 21.32 -13.74 35.45
C GLN A 32 20.16 -13.55 34.46
N ASP A 33 19.01 -14.10 34.88
CA ASP A 33 17.65 -13.56 34.76
C ASP A 33 17.29 -12.71 33.52
N PHE A 34 16.99 -13.38 32.42
CA PHE A 34 16.02 -12.83 31.47
C PHE A 34 14.61 -13.07 32.01
N LYS A 35 14.03 -12.05 32.66
CA LYS A 35 12.58 -11.99 32.86
C LYS A 35 11.91 -11.96 31.49
N LEU A 36 11.27 -13.07 31.16
CA LEU A 36 10.36 -13.22 30.03
C LEU A 36 9.30 -12.11 30.09
N VAL A 37 9.38 -11.10 29.21
CA VAL A 37 8.27 -10.16 29.03
C VAL A 37 7.12 -10.97 28.46
N LYS A 38 6.05 -11.15 29.25
CA LYS A 38 4.83 -11.82 28.82
C LYS A 38 4.36 -11.16 27.52
N SER A 39 4.36 -11.95 26.45
CA SER A 39 3.73 -11.61 25.18
C SER A 39 2.31 -11.12 25.45
N ARG A 40 2.02 -9.85 25.11
CA ARG A 40 0.64 -9.38 25.09
C ARG A 40 -0.15 -10.33 24.17
N GLU A 41 -1.28 -10.81 24.65
CA GLU A 41 -2.16 -11.71 23.90
C GLU A 41 -2.40 -11.13 22.50
N VAL A 42 -1.99 -11.90 21.48
CA VAL A 42 -2.36 -11.64 20.10
C VAL A 42 -3.87 -11.84 20.04
N LYS A 43 -4.63 -10.73 20.02
CA LYS A 43 -6.07 -10.79 19.79
C LYS A 43 -6.30 -11.55 18.48
N ALA A 44 -7.06 -12.64 18.57
CA ALA A 44 -7.43 -13.43 17.40
C ALA A 44 -8.04 -12.50 16.33
N PRO A 45 -7.75 -12.74 15.04
CA PRO A 45 -8.37 -11.96 13.97
C PRO A 45 -9.89 -12.02 14.06
N PRO A 46 -10.61 -10.96 13.68
CA PRO A 46 -12.07 -10.97 13.68
C PRO A 46 -12.59 -12.15 12.85
N ARG A 47 -13.52 -12.92 13.43
CA ARG A 47 -14.19 -14.02 12.74
C ARG A 47 -15.17 -13.42 11.73
N TYR A 48 -14.82 -13.50 10.46
CA TYR A 48 -15.73 -13.18 9.37
C TYR A 48 -16.70 -14.35 9.13
N PRO A 49 -17.94 -14.09 8.69
CA PRO A 49 -18.88 -15.15 8.35
C PRO A 49 -18.32 -16.06 7.26
N ILE A 50 -18.50 -17.37 7.42
CA ILE A 50 -18.08 -18.38 6.47
C ILE A 50 -19.03 -18.31 5.27
N PHE A 51 -18.55 -17.84 4.12
CA PHE A 51 -19.27 -17.94 2.86
C PHE A 51 -18.79 -19.16 2.08
N ALA A 52 -19.74 -19.96 1.60
CA ALA A 52 -19.50 -21.21 0.89
C ALA A 52 -18.54 -21.03 -0.29
N THR A 53 -17.55 -21.92 -0.39
CA THR A 53 -16.65 -22.02 -1.54
C THR A 53 -17.45 -22.40 -2.79
N LYS A 54 -17.51 -21.51 -3.77
CA LYS A 54 -18.06 -21.83 -5.10
C LYS A 54 -16.97 -22.50 -5.94
N GLU A 55 -17.37 -23.53 -6.70
CA GLU A 55 -16.54 -24.18 -7.70
C GLU A 55 -16.03 -23.18 -8.75
N LYS A 56 -14.83 -23.43 -9.28
CA LYS A 56 -14.19 -22.65 -10.37
C LYS A 56 -14.98 -22.82 -11.68
N GLY A 57 -16.10 -22.12 -11.80
CA GLY A 57 -16.78 -21.88 -13.06
C GLY A 57 -16.19 -20.65 -13.74
N ASN A 58 -15.81 -20.79 -15.01
CA ASN A 58 -15.45 -19.67 -15.87
C ASN A 58 -16.72 -18.85 -16.17
N LEU A 59 -17.16 -18.08 -15.19
CA LEU A 59 -18.34 -17.23 -15.28
C LEU A 59 -17.86 -15.84 -15.65
N ASN A 60 -18.12 -15.44 -16.89
CA ASN A 60 -18.00 -14.06 -17.33
C ASN A 60 -19.10 -13.24 -16.63
N MET A 61 -18.92 -12.99 -15.32
CA MET A 61 -19.82 -12.20 -14.52
C MET A 61 -19.55 -10.73 -14.82
N ALA A 62 -20.59 -10.01 -15.24
CA ALA A 62 -20.53 -8.57 -15.38
C ALA A 62 -20.09 -7.94 -14.04
N GLN A 63 -19.05 -7.12 -14.10
CA GLN A 63 -18.58 -6.36 -12.95
C GLN A 63 -19.54 -5.20 -12.66
N GLN A 64 -19.59 -4.77 -11.39
CA GLN A 64 -20.38 -3.60 -11.00
C GLN A 64 -19.86 -2.31 -11.68
N PHE A 65 -18.55 -2.20 -11.87
CA PHE A 65 -17.89 -1.06 -12.48
C PHE A 65 -17.35 -1.42 -13.86
N ASP A 66 -17.46 -0.54 -14.84
CA ASP A 66 -16.85 -0.74 -16.17
C ASP A 66 -15.33 -0.53 -16.13
N TYR A 67 -14.88 0.36 -15.23
CA TYR A 67 -13.46 0.68 -15.07
C TYR A 67 -13.01 0.65 -13.62
N LEU A 68 -11.78 0.18 -13.41
CA LEU A 68 -11.10 0.27 -12.13
C LEU A 68 -9.88 1.18 -12.27
N LEU A 69 -9.75 2.15 -11.36
CA LEU A 69 -8.62 3.07 -11.32
C LEU A 69 -7.65 2.64 -10.21
N ILE A 70 -6.58 1.97 -10.60
CA ILE A 70 -5.59 1.41 -9.67
C ILE A 70 -4.63 2.51 -9.26
N LEU A 71 -4.51 2.76 -7.96
CA LEU A 71 -3.78 3.86 -7.36
C LEU A 71 -2.86 3.34 -6.24
N ASP A 72 -1.63 3.86 -6.20
CA ASP A 72 -0.68 3.61 -5.11
C ASP A 72 0.26 4.82 -4.98
N PHE A 73 0.13 5.60 -3.90
CA PHE A 73 0.96 6.78 -3.71
C PHE A 73 2.32 6.41 -3.11
N GLU A 74 3.36 7.14 -3.51
CA GLU A 74 4.54 7.27 -2.66
C GLU A 74 4.51 8.61 -1.94
N ALA A 75 5.04 8.63 -0.71
CA ALA A 75 5.11 9.83 0.11
C ALA A 75 6.47 9.99 0.77
N THR A 76 6.81 11.24 1.11
CA THR A 76 7.97 11.54 1.97
C THR A 76 7.93 10.64 3.21
N CYS A 77 9.05 10.05 3.61
CA CYS A 77 9.11 9.22 4.80
C CYS A 77 10.47 9.31 5.49
N GLN A 78 10.55 8.84 6.72
CA GLN A 78 11.79 8.77 7.50
C GLN A 78 11.82 7.49 8.31
N GLU A 79 12.96 7.19 8.91
CA GLU A 79 13.09 6.04 9.79
C GLU A 79 12.07 6.10 10.94
N ASN A 80 11.45 4.96 11.25
CA ASN A 80 10.44 4.87 12.31
C ASN A 80 10.96 5.34 13.69
N SER A 81 12.26 5.22 13.93
CA SER A 81 12.94 5.68 15.16
C SER A 81 12.85 7.20 15.37
N LEU A 82 12.69 7.97 14.29
CA LEU A 82 12.57 9.42 14.31
C LEU A 82 11.11 9.89 14.52
N GLY A 83 10.16 8.96 14.56
CA GLY A 83 8.74 9.26 14.69
C GLY A 83 8.09 9.65 13.35
N PRO A 84 6.85 10.19 13.39
CA PRO A 84 6.12 10.56 12.17
C PRO A 84 6.78 11.74 11.45
N MET A 85 6.55 11.84 10.14
CA MET A 85 6.91 13.04 9.38
C MET A 85 6.09 14.23 9.87
N LEU A 86 6.77 15.35 10.17
CA LEU A 86 6.15 16.59 10.64
C LEU A 86 6.53 17.74 9.70
N PRO A 87 5.64 18.73 9.46
CA PRO A 87 4.30 18.82 10.04
C PRO A 87 3.27 17.88 9.39
N VAL A 88 3.57 17.36 8.20
CA VAL A 88 2.72 16.43 7.46
C VAL A 88 3.57 15.52 6.58
N GLN A 89 3.05 14.35 6.25
CA GLN A 89 3.60 13.48 5.22
C GLN A 89 3.07 13.92 3.85
N GLU A 90 3.95 14.16 2.87
CA GLU A 90 3.58 14.70 1.56
C GLU A 90 3.70 13.64 0.47
N ILE A 91 2.70 13.54 -0.42
CA ILE A 91 2.74 12.68 -1.61
C ILE A 91 3.85 13.20 -2.55
N ILE A 92 4.66 12.28 -3.09
CA ILE A 92 5.78 12.56 -4.00
C ILE A 92 5.71 11.79 -5.31
N GLU A 93 4.82 10.80 -5.43
CA GLU A 93 4.49 10.10 -6.67
C GLU A 93 2.99 9.81 -6.74
N PHE A 94 2.38 10.10 -7.89
CA PHE A 94 0.95 9.93 -8.16
C PHE A 94 0.75 9.10 -9.45
N PRO A 95 0.77 7.76 -9.36
CA PRO A 95 0.44 6.87 -10.45
C PRO A 95 -1.02 6.40 -10.40
N VAL A 96 -1.70 6.38 -11.54
CA VAL A 96 -3.00 5.73 -11.71
C VAL A 96 -3.02 4.91 -13.00
N VAL A 97 -3.55 3.69 -12.94
CA VAL A 97 -3.82 2.87 -14.13
C VAL A 97 -5.31 2.63 -14.27
N GLN A 98 -5.88 2.91 -15.44
CA GLN A 98 -7.27 2.58 -15.77
C GLN A 98 -7.34 1.19 -16.40
N LEU A 99 -8.03 0.27 -15.72
CA LEU A 99 -8.33 -1.08 -16.23
C LEU A 99 -9.80 -1.16 -16.66
N SER A 100 -10.04 -1.75 -17.84
CA SER A 100 -11.38 -2.19 -18.26
C SER A 100 -11.74 -3.48 -17.55
N THR A 101 -12.97 -3.61 -17.05
CA THR A 101 -13.43 -4.84 -16.40
C THR A 101 -14.05 -5.86 -17.36
N SER A 102 -14.29 -5.46 -18.61
CA SER A 102 -14.88 -6.32 -19.64
C SER A 102 -13.88 -7.35 -20.20
N ASP A 103 -12.62 -6.94 -20.32
CA ASP A 103 -11.51 -7.71 -20.91
C ASP A 103 -10.24 -7.69 -20.05
N TRP A 104 -10.25 -6.93 -18.94
CA TRP A 104 -9.09 -6.72 -18.07
C TRP A 104 -7.90 -6.05 -18.76
N SER A 105 -8.14 -5.35 -19.87
CA SER A 105 -7.09 -4.59 -20.57
C SER A 105 -6.78 -3.29 -19.83
N GLU A 106 -5.52 -2.88 -19.95
CA GLU A 106 -5.11 -1.54 -19.54
C GLU A 106 -5.49 -0.54 -20.62
N ILE A 107 -6.16 0.53 -20.22
CA ILE A 107 -6.69 1.54 -21.13
C ILE A 107 -5.74 2.72 -21.25
N ARG A 108 -5.26 3.24 -20.11
CA ARG A 108 -4.34 4.38 -20.04
C ARG A 108 -3.74 4.52 -18.64
N ARG A 109 -2.71 5.35 -18.52
CA ARG A 109 -2.05 5.69 -17.27
C ARG A 109 -2.02 7.20 -17.05
N PHE A 110 -2.06 7.60 -15.79
CA PHE A 110 -1.63 8.89 -15.30
C PHE A 110 -0.40 8.65 -14.42
N HIS A 111 0.64 9.48 -14.55
CA HIS A 111 1.80 9.42 -13.68
C HIS A 111 2.44 10.79 -13.57
N GLN A 112 2.56 11.29 -12.34
CA GLN A 112 3.33 12.49 -12.05
C GLN A 112 4.10 12.32 -10.74
N TYR A 113 5.36 12.75 -10.74
CA TYR A 113 6.04 13.07 -9.49
C TYR A 113 5.49 14.39 -8.95
N VAL A 114 5.51 14.52 -7.62
CA VAL A 114 4.93 15.65 -6.90
C VAL A 114 6.03 16.31 -6.08
N ARG A 115 6.11 17.64 -6.13
CA ARG A 115 7.08 18.39 -5.34
C ARG A 115 6.55 18.61 -3.91
N PRO A 116 7.25 18.11 -2.86
CA PRO A 116 6.92 18.42 -1.47
C PRO A 116 7.26 19.89 -1.15
N THR A 117 6.42 20.54 -0.36
CA THR A 117 6.53 21.96 0.00
C THR A 117 6.84 22.20 1.48
N GLU A 118 6.47 21.27 2.37
CA GLU A 118 6.68 21.40 3.81
C GLU A 118 8.02 20.80 4.25
N CYS A 119 8.37 19.64 3.67
CA CYS A 119 9.65 18.96 3.83
C CYS A 119 10.28 18.72 2.44
N PRO A 120 10.79 19.78 1.77
CA PRO A 120 11.22 19.67 0.37
C PRO A 120 12.41 18.74 0.14
N LYS A 121 13.19 18.45 1.17
CA LYS A 121 14.38 17.59 1.09
C LYS A 121 14.03 16.16 1.51
N LEU A 122 14.14 15.23 0.57
CA LEU A 122 13.90 13.82 0.80
C LEU A 122 14.97 13.26 1.74
N SER A 123 14.54 12.46 2.71
CA SER A 123 15.48 11.73 3.57
C SER A 123 16.17 10.62 2.78
N SER A 124 17.38 10.25 3.19
CA SER A 124 18.09 9.09 2.61
C SER A 124 17.27 7.79 2.72
N PHE A 125 16.51 7.64 3.80
CA PHE A 125 15.58 6.54 3.99
C PHE A 125 14.48 6.54 2.93
N CYS A 126 13.86 7.70 2.66
CA CYS A 126 12.81 7.84 1.66
C CYS A 126 13.32 7.48 0.25
N THR A 127 14.46 8.03 -0.14
CA THR A 127 15.08 7.70 -1.43
C THR A 127 15.48 6.23 -1.52
N THR A 128 16.00 5.62 -0.45
CA THR A 128 16.34 4.19 -0.43
C THR A 128 15.10 3.32 -0.50
N LEU A 129 14.03 3.70 0.19
CA LEU A 129 12.78 2.94 0.20
C LEU A 129 12.11 3.01 -1.17
N THR A 130 11.86 4.22 -1.67
CA THR A 130 11.02 4.46 -2.86
C THR A 130 11.80 4.42 -4.18
N GLY A 131 13.09 4.72 -4.14
CA GLY A 131 13.90 4.94 -5.34
C GLY A 131 13.78 6.36 -5.92
N ILE A 132 12.95 7.22 -5.33
CA ILE A 132 12.79 8.61 -5.76
C ILE A 132 13.96 9.45 -5.24
N ILE A 133 14.75 10.00 -6.15
CA ILE A 133 15.83 10.94 -5.84
C ILE A 133 15.33 12.38 -5.88
N GLN A 134 16.09 13.30 -5.27
CA GLN A 134 15.68 14.69 -5.11
C GLN A 134 15.39 15.39 -6.46
N GLU A 135 16.20 15.11 -7.47
CA GLU A 135 16.09 15.65 -8.81
C GLU A 135 14.79 15.23 -9.52
N MET A 136 14.16 14.14 -9.08
CA MET A 136 12.89 13.68 -9.62
C MET A 136 11.70 14.51 -9.12
N VAL A 137 11.85 15.25 -8.02
CA VAL A 137 10.77 16.02 -7.38
C VAL A 137 11.00 17.54 -7.35
N ASP A 138 12.25 18.01 -7.43
CA ASP A 138 12.61 19.44 -7.24
C ASP A 138 11.83 20.40 -8.16
N ASP A 139 11.68 20.04 -9.45
CA ASP A 139 11.03 20.88 -10.47
C ASP A 139 9.65 20.35 -10.89
N LYS A 140 8.98 19.62 -10.00
CA LYS A 140 7.65 19.04 -10.28
C LYS A 140 6.50 19.93 -9.79
N PRO A 141 5.28 19.74 -10.32
CA PRO A 141 4.12 20.43 -9.80
C PRO A 141 3.86 20.08 -8.34
N THR A 142 3.23 21.00 -7.61
CA THR A 142 2.77 20.74 -6.24
C THR A 142 1.57 19.79 -6.26
N ILE A 143 1.23 19.18 -5.12
CA ILE A 143 0.08 18.28 -5.01
C ILE A 143 -1.24 18.95 -5.47
N SER A 144 -1.41 20.25 -5.25
CA SER A 144 -2.59 20.99 -5.74
C SER A 144 -2.68 20.93 -7.26
N ASN A 145 -1.57 21.20 -7.94
CA ASN A 145 -1.52 21.19 -9.41
C ASN A 145 -1.60 19.77 -9.97
N VAL A 146 -1.03 18.77 -9.28
CA VAL A 146 -1.17 17.37 -9.71
C VAL A 146 -2.61 16.89 -9.56
N LEU A 147 -3.34 17.32 -8.53
CA LEU A 147 -4.78 17.04 -8.40
C LEU A 147 -5.60 17.70 -9.51
N GLU A 148 -5.27 18.94 -9.92
CA GLU A 148 -5.87 19.62 -11.07
C GLU A 148 -5.59 18.86 -12.37
N ASN A 149 -4.33 18.53 -12.64
CA ASN A 149 -3.92 17.74 -13.81
C ASN A 149 -4.61 16.37 -13.85
N PHE A 150 -4.79 15.74 -12.69
CA PHE A 150 -5.48 14.46 -12.59
C PHE A 150 -6.98 14.61 -12.89
N ASP A 151 -7.63 15.67 -12.40
CA ASP A 151 -9.03 15.97 -12.69
C ASP A 151 -9.25 16.27 -14.19
N GLU A 152 -8.32 16.97 -14.84
CA GLU A 152 -8.31 17.15 -16.29
C GLU A 152 -8.18 15.81 -17.02
N TRP A 153 -7.21 14.97 -16.64
CA TRP A 153 -7.05 13.63 -17.19
C TRP A 153 -8.32 12.77 -17.03
N MET A 154 -9.01 12.87 -15.90
CA MET A 154 -10.30 12.21 -15.67
C MET A 154 -11.37 12.68 -16.67
N LYS A 155 -11.48 14.00 -16.90
CA LYS A 155 -12.45 14.62 -17.82
C LYS A 155 -12.18 14.36 -19.30
N GLU A 156 -10.91 14.18 -19.68
CA GLU A 156 -10.54 13.84 -21.06
C GLU A 156 -11.15 12.52 -21.55
N ASP A 157 -11.55 11.64 -20.63
CA ASP A 157 -12.15 10.35 -20.96
C ASP A 157 -13.63 10.29 -20.62
N SER A 158 -14.45 10.49 -21.66
CA SER A 158 -15.92 10.34 -21.62
C SER A 158 -16.43 9.01 -21.03
N ARG A 159 -15.58 7.96 -20.98
CA ARG A 159 -15.92 6.69 -20.33
C ARG A 159 -16.06 6.83 -18.82
N LEU A 160 -15.33 7.77 -18.21
CA LEU A 160 -15.36 8.04 -16.76
C LEU A 160 -16.44 9.06 -16.38
N GLU A 161 -16.87 9.94 -17.30
CA GLU A 161 -17.96 10.90 -17.08
C GLU A 161 -19.30 10.23 -16.72
N LYS A 162 -19.53 9.00 -17.23
CA LYS A 162 -20.74 8.22 -16.92
C LYS A 162 -20.75 7.62 -15.51
N GLY A 163 -19.70 7.87 -14.71
CA GLY A 163 -19.65 7.52 -13.29
C GLY A 163 -19.54 6.03 -12.98
N ASN A 164 -19.24 5.18 -13.97
CA ASN A 164 -19.15 3.73 -13.75
C ASN A 164 -17.71 3.24 -13.51
N PHE A 165 -17.03 3.85 -12.53
CA PHE A 165 -15.68 3.47 -12.14
C PHE A 165 -15.51 3.44 -10.62
N ALA A 166 -14.44 2.79 -10.15
CA ALA A 166 -14.02 2.86 -8.75
C ALA A 166 -12.50 2.86 -8.63
N PHE A 167 -11.97 3.59 -7.63
CA PHE A 167 -10.56 3.47 -7.26
C PHE A 167 -10.28 2.14 -6.57
N VAL A 168 -9.10 1.58 -6.83
CA VAL A 168 -8.58 0.40 -6.15
C VAL A 168 -7.18 0.71 -5.61
N THR A 169 -6.95 0.37 -4.35
CA THR A 169 -5.67 0.58 -3.64
C THR A 169 -5.23 -0.69 -2.93
N CYS A 170 -3.94 -0.82 -2.59
CA CYS A 170 -3.40 -1.95 -1.81
C CYS A 170 -3.42 -1.71 -0.28
N GLY A 171 -4.51 -1.15 0.21
CA GLY A 171 -4.65 -0.74 1.59
C GLY A 171 -5.65 0.39 1.73
N ASP A 172 -5.82 0.89 2.95
CA ASP A 172 -6.61 2.11 3.15
C ASP A 172 -5.71 3.34 3.25
N TRP A 173 -4.38 3.19 3.25
CA TRP A 173 -3.45 4.27 3.58
C TRP A 173 -3.50 5.43 2.56
N ASP A 174 -3.51 5.14 1.26
CA ASP A 174 -3.47 6.13 0.18
C ASP A 174 -4.57 7.20 0.31
N LEU A 175 -5.83 6.75 0.29
CA LEU A 175 -6.98 7.66 0.26
C LEU A 175 -7.45 8.05 1.66
N LYS A 176 -7.32 7.16 2.67
CA LYS A 176 -7.77 7.46 4.04
C LYS A 176 -6.76 8.28 4.85
N VAL A 177 -5.46 8.12 4.55
CA VAL A 177 -4.38 8.69 5.37
C VAL A 177 -3.56 9.69 4.56
N ALA A 178 -2.88 9.27 3.49
CA ALA A 178 -1.93 10.12 2.76
C ALA A 178 -2.63 11.35 2.16
N LEU A 179 -3.53 11.15 1.20
CA LEU A 179 -4.25 12.24 0.54
C LEU A 179 -5.12 13.03 1.52
N THR A 180 -5.83 12.34 2.42
CA THR A 180 -6.71 13.00 3.40
C THR A 180 -5.94 13.91 4.35
N ASN A 181 -4.80 13.47 4.89
CA ASN A 181 -4.03 14.28 5.83
C ASN A 181 -3.32 15.44 5.15
N GLU A 182 -2.70 15.20 3.99
CA GLU A 182 -2.02 16.27 3.25
C GLU A 182 -3.01 17.32 2.78
N ALA A 183 -4.15 16.91 2.20
CA ALA A 183 -5.18 17.85 1.77
C ALA A 183 -5.75 18.64 2.94
N LYS A 184 -6.00 18.00 4.09
CA LYS A 184 -6.45 18.70 5.30
C LYS A 184 -5.42 19.73 5.79
N PHE A 185 -4.14 19.37 5.80
CA PHE A 185 -3.07 20.27 6.23
C PHE A 185 -2.91 21.47 5.29
N LYS A 186 -2.94 21.22 3.97
CA LYS A 186 -2.78 22.24 2.92
C LYS A 186 -4.08 22.96 2.53
N ASN A 187 -5.19 22.67 3.22
CA ASN A 187 -6.53 23.19 2.93
C ASN A 187 -6.97 22.97 1.47
N LEU A 188 -6.68 21.78 0.93
CA LEU A 188 -7.05 21.38 -0.42
C LEU A 188 -8.41 20.68 -0.43
N LYS A 189 -9.18 20.94 -1.48
CA LYS A 189 -10.43 20.21 -1.73
C LYS A 189 -10.12 18.88 -2.40
N ILE A 190 -10.53 17.78 -1.77
CA ILE A 190 -10.45 16.44 -2.37
C ILE A 190 -11.67 16.25 -3.31
N PRO A 191 -11.46 15.89 -4.58
CA PRO A 191 -12.54 15.49 -5.48
C PRO A 191 -13.38 14.33 -4.92
N GLU A 192 -14.70 14.35 -5.16
CA GLU A 192 -15.65 13.40 -4.56
C GLU A 192 -15.33 11.94 -4.90
N TYR A 193 -14.80 11.67 -6.09
CA TYR A 193 -14.44 10.32 -6.54
C TYR A 193 -13.32 9.66 -5.71
N PHE A 194 -12.57 10.41 -4.90
CA PHE A 194 -11.59 9.84 -3.96
C PHE A 194 -12.18 9.44 -2.60
N THR A 195 -13.47 9.71 -2.36
CA THR A 195 -14.09 9.48 -1.04
C THR A 195 -14.51 8.04 -0.79
N GLN A 196 -14.53 7.20 -1.83
CA GLN A 196 -14.88 5.79 -1.77
C GLN A 196 -13.94 4.97 -2.66
N TRP A 197 -13.52 3.81 -2.18
CA TRP A 197 -12.60 2.96 -2.91
C TRP A 197 -12.70 1.48 -2.52
N ILE A 198 -12.02 0.67 -3.32
CA ILE A 198 -11.84 -0.75 -3.16
C ILE A 198 -10.44 -0.98 -2.61
N ASN A 199 -10.35 -1.58 -1.44
CA ASN A 199 -9.11 -2.08 -0.90
C ASN A 199 -8.97 -3.53 -1.37
N VAL A 200 -8.01 -3.80 -2.27
CA VAL A 200 -7.87 -5.12 -2.91
C VAL A 200 -7.64 -6.24 -1.88
N LYS A 201 -7.08 -5.93 -0.70
CA LYS A 201 -6.91 -6.91 0.39
C LYS A 201 -8.25 -7.32 0.99
N LYS A 202 -9.20 -6.39 1.12
CA LYS A 202 -10.58 -6.67 1.58
C LYS A 202 -11.37 -7.39 0.50
N ALA A 203 -11.22 -6.99 -0.76
CA ALA A 203 -11.83 -7.67 -1.91
C ALA A 203 -11.39 -9.14 -1.98
N TYR A 204 -10.07 -9.39 -1.89
CA TYR A 204 -9.51 -10.73 -1.83
C TYR A 204 -10.03 -11.54 -0.63
N ALA A 205 -10.10 -10.93 0.55
CA ALA A 205 -10.63 -11.59 1.74
C ALA A 205 -12.12 -11.95 1.61
N ALA A 206 -12.92 -11.10 0.98
CA ALA A 206 -14.32 -11.38 0.71
C ALA A 206 -14.51 -12.54 -0.28
N HIS A 207 -13.56 -12.73 -1.21
CA HIS A 207 -13.60 -13.82 -2.18
C HIS A 207 -13.12 -15.16 -1.60
N THR A 208 -12.07 -15.13 -0.79
CA THR A 208 -11.33 -16.35 -0.39
C THR A 208 -11.48 -16.73 1.09
N ASN A 209 -12.10 -15.87 1.91
CA ASN A 209 -12.10 -15.93 3.37
C ASN A 209 -10.69 -15.84 3.99
N HIS A 210 -9.67 -15.37 3.26
CA HIS A 210 -8.31 -15.16 3.75
C HIS A 210 -7.87 -13.70 3.59
N PHE A 211 -7.36 -13.08 4.66
CA PHE A 211 -6.85 -11.72 4.59
C PHE A 211 -5.35 -11.71 4.25
N ALA A 212 -5.01 -11.16 3.08
CA ALA A 212 -3.63 -10.94 2.69
C ALA A 212 -3.05 -9.67 3.34
N LYS A 213 -1.80 -9.71 3.78
CA LYS A 213 -1.10 -8.62 4.48
C LYS A 213 -0.77 -7.44 3.57
N GLY A 214 -0.47 -7.70 2.30
CA GLY A 214 0.01 -6.69 1.35
C GLY A 214 0.19 -7.25 -0.05
N MET A 215 0.66 -6.40 -0.97
CA MET A 215 0.86 -6.72 -2.38
C MET A 215 1.75 -7.94 -2.58
N THR A 216 2.91 -8.01 -1.91
CA THR A 216 3.85 -9.14 -2.03
C THR A 216 3.21 -10.49 -1.70
N GLN A 217 2.33 -10.53 -0.69
CA GLN A 217 1.64 -11.78 -0.35
C GLN A 217 0.59 -12.14 -1.40
N LEU A 218 -0.14 -11.15 -1.93
CA LEU A 218 -1.11 -11.36 -3.00
C LEU A 218 -0.44 -11.87 -4.28
N LEU A 219 0.69 -11.26 -4.68
CA LEU A 219 1.50 -11.73 -5.81
C LEU A 219 1.92 -13.19 -5.62
N LYS A 220 2.44 -13.53 -4.43
CA LYS A 220 2.82 -14.92 -4.11
C LYS A 220 1.65 -15.90 -4.18
N ILE A 221 0.46 -15.50 -3.70
CA ILE A 221 -0.75 -16.35 -3.75
C ILE A 221 -1.14 -16.68 -5.19
N TYR A 222 -1.03 -15.70 -6.09
CA TYR A 222 -1.35 -15.87 -7.50
C TYR A 222 -0.18 -16.38 -8.35
N ASP A 223 0.94 -16.75 -7.72
CA ASP A 223 2.18 -17.16 -8.39
C ASP A 223 2.68 -16.13 -9.42
N LEU A 224 2.51 -14.85 -9.09
CA LEU A 224 2.95 -13.72 -9.91
C LEU A 224 4.33 -13.26 -9.42
N GLN A 225 5.25 -13.07 -10.37
CA GLN A 225 6.52 -12.41 -10.09
C GLN A 225 6.31 -10.89 -9.98
N HIS A 226 6.92 -10.28 -8.96
CA HIS A 226 6.98 -8.83 -8.84
C HIS A 226 7.75 -8.25 -10.02
N LYS A 227 7.14 -7.32 -10.75
CA LYS A 227 7.76 -6.61 -11.86
C LYS A 227 8.21 -5.22 -11.42
N GLY A 228 9.37 -4.79 -11.89
CA GLY A 228 9.92 -3.48 -11.52
C GLY A 228 10.39 -3.43 -10.06
N ARG A 229 10.36 -2.23 -9.50
CA ARG A 229 10.89 -1.90 -8.18
C ARG A 229 9.76 -1.76 -7.17
N HIS A 230 9.82 -2.54 -6.08
CA HIS A 230 8.86 -2.38 -4.98
C HIS A 230 9.00 -1.00 -4.34
N HIS A 231 7.90 -0.34 -3.96
CA HIS A 231 7.86 1.06 -3.50
C HIS A 231 8.20 2.10 -4.58
N SER A 232 8.15 1.71 -5.85
CA SER A 232 7.93 2.69 -6.92
C SER A 232 6.46 2.64 -7.27
N GLY A 233 5.74 3.75 -7.07
CA GLY A 233 4.29 3.75 -7.20
C GLY A 233 3.83 3.28 -8.58
N ILE A 234 4.52 3.67 -9.66
CA ILE A 234 4.16 3.23 -11.02
C ILE A 234 4.35 1.72 -11.26
N ASP A 235 5.35 1.12 -10.62
CA ASP A 235 5.56 -0.33 -10.69
C ASP A 235 4.59 -1.07 -9.77
N ASP A 236 4.32 -0.53 -8.57
CA ASP A 236 3.38 -1.12 -7.62
C ASP A 236 1.95 -1.12 -8.20
N VAL A 237 1.46 -0.04 -8.83
CA VAL A 237 0.15 -0.07 -9.52
C VAL A 237 0.11 -1.11 -10.65
N ALA A 238 1.21 -1.33 -11.38
CA ALA A 238 1.25 -2.35 -12.43
C ALA A 238 1.13 -3.78 -11.85
N ASN A 239 1.74 -4.04 -10.69
CA ASN A 239 1.60 -5.30 -9.98
C ASN A 239 0.20 -5.47 -9.37
N ILE A 240 -0.37 -4.40 -8.81
CA ILE A 240 -1.75 -4.41 -8.31
C ILE A 240 -2.75 -4.67 -9.45
N CYS A 241 -2.50 -4.15 -10.65
CA CYS A 241 -3.30 -4.46 -11.83
C CYS A 241 -3.36 -5.97 -12.12
N GLU A 242 -2.23 -6.69 -12.03
CA GLU A 242 -2.20 -8.14 -12.23
C GLU A 242 -2.99 -8.89 -11.15
N ILE A 243 -2.85 -8.46 -9.88
CA ILE A 243 -3.64 -9.03 -8.78
C ILE A 243 -5.14 -8.82 -9.02
N VAL A 244 -5.53 -7.61 -9.43
CA VAL A 244 -6.92 -7.26 -9.72
C VAL A 244 -7.45 -8.10 -10.88
N ARG A 245 -6.66 -8.26 -11.94
CA ARG A 245 -6.99 -9.11 -13.08
C ARG A 245 -7.19 -10.57 -12.68
N CYS A 246 -6.29 -11.13 -11.87
CA CYS A 246 -6.41 -12.51 -11.38
C CYS A 246 -7.66 -12.70 -10.52
N LEU A 247 -7.87 -11.83 -9.53
CA LEU A 247 -9.03 -11.91 -8.65
C LEU A 247 -10.37 -11.74 -9.40
N GLY A 248 -10.41 -10.84 -10.38
CA GLY A 248 -11.57 -10.68 -11.27
C GLY A 248 -11.84 -11.91 -12.13
N LYS A 249 -10.79 -12.51 -12.74
CA LYS A 249 -10.88 -13.75 -13.52
C LYS A 249 -11.25 -14.98 -12.69
N ASP A 250 -10.93 -14.98 -11.40
CA ASP A 250 -11.38 -15.99 -10.44
C ASP A 250 -12.87 -15.81 -10.05
N GLY A 251 -13.55 -14.79 -10.60
CA GLY A 251 -14.98 -14.58 -10.45
C GLY A 251 -15.35 -13.63 -9.29
N HIS A 252 -14.40 -12.87 -8.75
CA HIS A 252 -14.74 -11.81 -7.79
C HIS A 252 -15.50 -10.69 -8.50
N ASN A 253 -16.60 -10.22 -7.90
CA ASN A 253 -17.30 -9.02 -8.33
C ASN A 253 -16.93 -7.84 -7.42
N TYR A 254 -16.21 -6.87 -7.97
CA TYR A 254 -15.65 -5.74 -7.26
C TYR A 254 -16.74 -4.81 -6.70
N ARG A 255 -16.62 -4.46 -5.41
CA ARG A 255 -17.51 -3.54 -4.70
C ARG A 255 -16.71 -2.60 -3.82
N ILE A 256 -17.22 -1.40 -3.57
CA ILE A 256 -16.64 -0.46 -2.60
C ILE A 256 -16.47 -1.15 -1.25
N THR A 257 -15.27 -1.05 -0.67
CA THR A 257 -14.94 -1.67 0.62
C THR A 257 -14.56 -0.67 1.71
N SER A 258 -14.34 0.59 1.33
CA SER A 258 -13.81 1.65 2.18
C SER A 258 -14.35 3.02 1.74
N SER A 259 -14.46 3.94 2.70
CA SER A 259 -14.85 5.33 2.46
C SER A 259 -14.18 6.27 3.46
N SER A 260 -14.03 7.54 3.08
CA SER A 260 -13.52 8.62 3.95
C SER A 260 -14.60 9.18 4.89
N ASN A 261 -15.88 9.04 4.53
CA ASN A 261 -16.99 9.42 5.39
C ASN A 261 -17.05 8.52 6.62
N GLN A 262 -16.82 9.10 7.80
CA GLN A 262 -17.30 8.52 9.06
C GLN A 262 -18.82 8.67 9.10
N THR A 263 -19.55 7.85 8.35
CA THR A 263 -20.90 7.52 8.80
C THR A 263 -20.69 6.64 10.02
N THR A 264 -21.04 7.17 11.18
CA THR A 264 -21.35 6.39 12.37
C THR A 264 -22.07 5.14 11.91
N ALA A 265 -21.40 3.99 12.00
CA ALA A 265 -22.11 2.72 11.94
C ALA A 265 -23.23 2.87 12.96
N SER A 266 -24.46 2.78 12.45
CA SER A 266 -25.69 2.85 13.24
C SER A 266 -25.44 2.17 14.58
N LYS A 267 -25.64 2.92 15.67
CA LYS A 267 -25.84 2.31 16.99
C LYS A 267 -27.01 1.34 16.85
N GLN A 268 -26.76 0.10 16.46
CA GLN A 268 -27.55 -1.01 16.96
C GLN A 268 -27.22 -1.04 18.43
N GLN A 269 -28.03 -0.30 19.17
CA GLN A 269 -28.19 -0.38 20.59
C GLN A 269 -28.46 -1.86 20.90
N ARG A 270 -27.39 -2.62 21.18
CA ARG A 270 -27.51 -3.91 21.85
C ARG A 270 -28.08 -3.56 23.22
N PHE A 271 -29.41 -3.63 23.33
CA PHE A 271 -30.07 -3.78 24.60
C PHE A 271 -29.50 -5.04 25.25
N PHE A 272 -28.51 -4.85 26.14
CA PHE A 272 -28.27 -5.83 27.18
C PHE A 272 -29.52 -5.79 28.07
N ARG A 273 -30.44 -6.74 27.85
CA ARG A 273 -31.42 -7.09 28.87
C ARG A 273 -30.62 -7.68 30.03
N GLU A 274 -30.48 -6.92 31.11
CA GLU A 274 -30.06 -7.47 32.39
C GLU A 274 -31.06 -8.55 32.79
N ALA A 275 -30.55 -9.75 33.09
CA ALA A 275 -31.34 -10.82 33.66
C ALA A 275 -31.79 -10.43 35.08
N PRO A 276 -33.05 -10.69 35.47
CA PRO A 276 -33.52 -10.34 36.81
C PRO A 276 -32.81 -11.18 37.86
N ARG A 277 -32.21 -10.51 38.86
CA ARG A 277 -31.71 -11.16 40.08
C ARG A 277 -32.91 -11.77 40.81
N LYS A 278 -32.88 -13.10 40.98
CA LYS A 278 -33.77 -13.80 41.91
C LYS A 278 -33.35 -13.43 43.33
N THR A 279 -34.20 -12.71 44.05
CA THR A 279 -34.14 -12.59 45.51
C THR A 279 -34.62 -13.90 46.13
N LYS A 280 -33.79 -14.49 47.00
CA LYS A 280 -34.22 -15.30 48.12
C LYS A 280 -33.61 -14.69 49.37
#